data_AF-A3JU74-F1
#
_entry.id   AF-A3JU74-F1
#
_cell.length_a   1.000
_cell.length_b   1.000
_cell.length_c   1.000
_cell.angle_alpha   90.00
_cell.angle_beta   90.00
_cell.angle_gamma   90.00
#
_symmetry.space_group_name_H-M   'P 1'
#
loop_
_entity.id
_entity.type
_entity.pdbx_description
1 polymer ?
#
loop_
_entity_poly.entity_id
_entity_poly.type
_entity_poly.pdbx_seq_one_letter_code
_entity_poly.pdbx_strand_id
1 'polypeptide(L)'
;MADPITVTKTYNYSHPVYASQDAACVTSILEKIAPKFVGLSEISLSSNSMVETQNGALAIYAGVKFISQYGNAEGTINCVFAPNRKSITDIAIVFEGRGLGGHKARGRISRSKDPANWKSTSLAVTVVE
;
A
#
# COMPACT_ATOMS: atom_id res chain seq x y z
N MET A 1 -14.32 12.42 13.06
CA MET A 1 -13.20 12.35 12.11
C MET A 1 -12.63 10.95 12.21
N ALA A 2 -12.31 10.27 11.11
CA ALA A 2 -11.60 8.99 11.20
C ALA A 2 -10.18 9.27 11.66
N ASP A 3 -9.65 8.46 12.58
CA ASP A 3 -8.26 8.61 13.04
C ASP A 3 -7.30 8.46 11.84
N PRO A 4 -6.21 9.24 11.80
CA PRO A 4 -5.25 9.14 10.72
C PRO A 4 -4.61 7.74 10.71
N ILE A 5 -4.50 7.16 9.52
CA ILE A 5 -3.85 5.87 9.33
C ILE A 5 -2.36 6.05 9.60
N THR A 6 -1.81 5.25 10.52
CA THR A 6 -0.41 5.33 10.91
C THR A 6 0.44 4.41 10.04
N VAL A 7 1.65 4.85 9.67
CA VAL A 7 2.65 4.00 9.00
C VAL A 7 3.86 3.85 9.91
N THR A 8 4.14 2.63 10.33
CA THR A 8 5.31 2.29 11.14
C THR A 8 6.38 1.63 10.27
N LYS A 9 7.65 1.97 10.50
CA LYS A 9 8.79 1.43 9.76
C LYS A 9 9.83 0.92 10.75
N THR A 10 10.37 -0.27 10.50
CA THR A 10 11.47 -0.83 11.30
C THR A 10 12.81 -0.86 10.55
N TYR A 11 12.86 -0.23 9.38
CA TYR A 11 14.06 -0.04 8.56
C TYR A 11 14.36 1.44 8.38
N ASN A 12 15.57 1.74 7.91
CA ASN A 12 15.97 3.09 7.53
C ASN A 12 16.87 3.04 6.29
N TYR A 13 16.82 4.09 5.46
CA TYR A 13 17.73 4.25 4.34
C TYR A 13 18.84 5.23 4.70
N SER A 14 20.09 4.80 4.53
CA SER A 14 21.25 5.69 4.59
C SER A 14 21.41 6.50 3.31
N HIS A 15 20.96 5.98 2.17
CA HIS A 15 21.07 6.64 0.87
C HIS A 15 19.91 7.64 0.64
N PRO A 16 20.18 8.94 0.43
CA PRO A 16 19.14 9.98 0.35
C PRO A 16 18.10 9.75 -0.75
N VAL A 17 18.51 9.19 -1.89
CA VAL A 17 17.59 8.91 -3.01
C VAL A 17 16.54 7.87 -2.61
N TYR A 18 16.97 6.80 -1.94
CA TYR A 18 16.06 5.73 -1.53
C TYR A 18 15.17 6.16 -0.38
N ALA A 19 15.67 7.00 0.53
CA ALA A 19 14.85 7.64 1.56
C ALA A 19 13.73 8.51 0.93
N SER A 20 14.05 9.27 -0.12
CA SER A 20 13.06 10.09 -0.83
C SER A 20 12.03 9.25 -1.57
N GLN A 21 12.45 8.18 -2.25
CA GLN A 21 11.55 7.26 -2.95
C GLN A 21 10.62 6.53 -1.97
N ASP A 22 11.15 6.10 -0.83
CA ASP A 22 10.38 5.46 0.22
C ASP A 22 9.33 6.39 0.82
N ALA A 23 9.69 7.64 1.10
CA ALA A 23 8.74 8.65 1.54
C ALA A 23 7.62 8.87 0.50
N ALA A 24 7.98 8.99 -0.79
CA ALA A 24 7.00 9.15 -1.87
C ALA A 24 6.02 7.96 -1.96
N CYS A 25 6.53 6.73 -1.80
CA CYS A 25 5.70 5.51 -1.81
C CYS A 25 4.74 5.50 -0.64
N VAL A 26 5.22 5.78 0.57
CA VAL A 26 4.37 5.84 1.76
C VAL A 26 3.29 6.90 1.64
N THR A 27 3.62 8.10 1.17
CA THR A 27 2.63 9.16 0.93
C THR A 27 1.58 8.70 -0.07
N SER A 28 1.99 8.11 -1.19
CA SER A 28 1.05 7.68 -2.23
C SER A 28 0.17 6.50 -1.78
N ILE A 29 0.67 5.60 -0.93
CA ILE A 29 -0.13 4.57 -0.27
C ILE A 29 -1.20 5.22 0.61
N LEU A 30 -0.81 6.17 1.46
CA LEU A 30 -1.72 6.87 2.37
C LEU A 30 -2.81 7.65 1.62
N GLU A 31 -2.49 8.22 0.47
CA GLU A 31 -3.43 9.03 -0.32
C GLU A 31 -4.33 8.20 -1.24
N LYS A 32 -3.78 7.18 -1.91
CA LYS A 32 -4.46 6.50 -3.03
C LYS A 32 -4.96 5.11 -2.68
N ILE A 33 -4.35 4.44 -1.70
CA ILE A 33 -4.70 3.08 -1.28
C ILE A 33 -5.50 3.11 0.02
N ALA A 34 -4.94 3.70 1.08
CA ALA A 34 -5.46 3.59 2.42
C ALA A 34 -6.94 4.03 2.55
N PRO A 35 -7.41 5.10 1.87
CA PRO A 35 -8.82 5.52 1.91
C PRO A 35 -9.81 4.50 1.31
N LYS A 36 -9.31 3.53 0.53
CA LYS A 36 -10.10 2.45 -0.05
C LYS A 36 -10.43 1.37 0.98
N PHE A 37 -9.83 1.36 2.17
CA PHE A 37 -10.10 0.36 3.20
C PHE A 37 -10.74 1.02 4.42
N VAL A 38 -11.97 0.64 4.74
CA VAL A 38 -12.63 1.05 5.99
C VAL A 38 -11.95 0.35 7.15
N GLY A 39 -11.67 1.10 8.22
CA GLY A 39 -11.18 0.51 9.46
C GLY A 39 -9.75 -0.01 9.38
N LEU A 40 -9.01 0.31 8.32
CA LEU A 40 -7.55 0.24 8.32
C LEU A 40 -7.04 1.33 9.27
N SER A 41 -6.17 0.96 10.20
CA SER A 41 -5.63 1.87 11.21
C SER A 41 -4.11 2.00 11.15
N GLU A 42 -3.41 0.93 10.77
CA GLU A 42 -1.95 0.93 10.69
C GLU A 42 -1.44 0.10 9.50
N ILE A 43 -0.34 0.56 8.90
CA ILE A 43 0.48 -0.18 7.96
C ILE A 43 1.90 -0.28 8.54
N SER A 44 2.36 -1.49 8.84
CA SER A 44 3.69 -1.74 9.38
C SER A 44 4.60 -2.32 8.29
N LEU A 45 5.67 -1.59 7.99
CA LEU A 45 6.66 -1.94 6.97
C LEU A 45 7.94 -2.44 7.65
N SER A 46 8.23 -3.72 7.48
CA SER A 46 9.35 -4.39 8.17
C SER A 46 10.58 -4.58 7.30
N SER A 47 10.39 -4.65 5.98
CA SER A 47 11.45 -4.84 4.99
C SER A 47 11.17 -4.02 3.74
N ASN A 48 12.23 -3.71 3.01
CA ASN A 48 12.17 -3.01 1.74
C ASN A 48 13.26 -3.53 0.80
N SER A 49 13.03 -3.40 -0.49
CA SER A 49 14.03 -3.58 -1.54
C SER A 49 13.79 -2.55 -2.64
N MET A 50 14.87 -1.92 -3.11
CA MET A 50 14.83 -0.98 -4.23
C MET A 50 15.56 -1.58 -5.41
N VAL A 51 14.88 -1.69 -6.55
CA VAL A 51 15.42 -2.21 -7.80
C VAL A 51 15.37 -1.12 -8.85
N GLU A 52 16.54 -0.66 -9.28
CA GLU A 52 16.63 0.26 -10.40
C GLU A 52 16.51 -0.50 -11.72
N THR A 53 15.75 0.06 -12.65
CA THR A 53 15.60 -0.50 -14.00
C THR A 53 15.99 0.55 -15.03
N GLN A 54 16.10 0.12 -16.30
CA GLN A 54 16.31 1.06 -17.41
C GLN A 54 15.14 2.04 -17.58
N ASN A 55 13.95 1.67 -17.11
CA ASN A 55 12.71 2.42 -17.31
C ASN A 55 12.20 3.11 -16.03
N GLY A 56 12.99 3.15 -14.96
CA GLY A 56 12.60 3.76 -13.69
C GLY A 56 13.15 3.03 -12.48
N ALA A 57 12.32 2.85 -11.46
CA ALA A 57 12.67 2.09 -10.26
C ALA A 57 11.45 1.34 -9.72
N LEU A 58 11.69 0.30 -8.93
CA LEU A 58 10.68 -0.48 -8.25
C LEU A 58 11.04 -0.59 -6.77
N ALA A 59 10.16 -0.12 -5.90
CA ALA A 59 10.24 -0.38 -4.47
C ALA A 59 9.33 -1.55 -4.11
N ILE A 60 9.87 -2.55 -3.42
CA ILE A 60 9.15 -3.74 -2.96
C ILE A 60 9.22 -3.76 -1.44
N TYR A 61 8.06 -3.83 -0.80
CA TYR A 61 7.91 -3.97 0.64
C TYR A 61 7.24 -5.31 0.90
N ALA A 62 8.02 -6.30 1.35
CA ALA A 62 7.51 -7.63 1.66
C ALA A 62 7.18 -7.75 3.16
N GLY A 63 6.25 -8.65 3.50
CA GLY A 63 5.84 -8.88 4.89
C GLY A 63 5.22 -7.64 5.55
N VAL A 64 4.48 -6.86 4.77
CA VAL A 64 3.76 -5.67 5.27
C VAL A 64 2.56 -6.12 6.06
N LYS A 65 2.41 -5.61 7.28
CA LYS A 65 1.24 -5.88 8.12
C LYS A 65 0.23 -4.75 8.00
N PHE A 66 -1.00 -5.09 7.69
CA PHE A 66 -2.13 -4.20 7.63
C PHE A 66 -3.01 -4.47 8.84
N ILE A 67 -3.11 -3.50 9.74
CA ILE A 67 -3.90 -3.62 10.97
C ILE A 67 -5.27 -3.01 10.73
N SER A 68 -6.31 -3.80 10.96
CA SER A 68 -7.68 -3.37 10.70
C SER A 68 -8.67 -3.94 11.71
N GLN A 69 -9.70 -3.16 12.03
CA GLN A 69 -10.84 -3.61 12.84
C GLN A 69 -11.59 -4.79 12.22
N TYR A 70 -11.41 -5.06 10.92
CA TYR A 70 -12.04 -6.18 10.20
C TYR A 70 -11.10 -7.38 9.99
N GLY A 71 -10.05 -7.46 10.81
CA GLY A 71 -9.02 -8.48 10.78
C GLY A 71 -7.78 -8.02 10.04
N ASN A 72 -6.63 -8.35 10.62
CA ASN A 72 -5.32 -8.02 10.07
C ASN A 72 -5.04 -8.83 8.80
N ALA A 73 -4.18 -8.30 7.95
CA ALA A 73 -3.65 -9.00 6.79
C ALA A 73 -2.15 -8.78 6.67
N GLU A 74 -1.46 -9.71 6.04
CA GLU A 74 -0.07 -9.54 5.60
C GLU A 74 -0.02 -9.46 4.08
N GLY A 75 1.05 -8.92 3.52
CA GLY A 75 1.16 -8.78 2.08
C GLY A 75 2.44 -8.12 1.59
N THR A 76 2.44 -7.85 0.29
CA THR A 76 3.52 -7.13 -0.40
C THR A 76 2.96 -5.87 -1.01
N ILE A 77 3.70 -4.76 -0.86
CA ILE A 77 3.44 -3.50 -1.57
C ILE A 77 4.55 -3.30 -2.60
N ASN A 78 4.17 -2.96 -3.82
CA ASN A 78 5.06 -2.60 -4.91
C ASN A 78 4.75 -1.17 -5.35
N CYS A 79 5.73 -0.28 -5.33
CA CYS A 79 5.64 1.07 -5.88
C CYS A 79 6.54 1.17 -7.11
N VAL A 80 5.92 1.45 -8.26
CA VAL A 80 6.60 1.62 -9.55
C VAL A 80 6.86 3.11 -9.76
N PHE A 81 8.10 3.45 -10.03
CA PHE A 81 8.54 4.81 -10.32
C PHE A 81 8.73 5.00 -11.82
N ALA A 82 8.38 6.19 -12.29
CA ALA A 82 8.62 6.64 -13.66
C ALA A 82 10.12 6.64 -14.00
N PRO A 83 10.50 6.83 -15.29
CA PRO A 83 11.91 6.92 -15.69
C PRO A 83 12.73 7.97 -14.94
N ASN A 84 12.09 9.05 -14.46
CA ASN A 84 12.73 10.08 -13.64
C ASN A 84 13.07 9.62 -12.21
N ARG A 85 12.58 8.44 -11.79
CA ARG A 85 12.78 7.80 -10.48
C ARG A 85 12.29 8.62 -9.27
N LYS A 86 11.45 9.61 -9.52
CA LYS A 86 10.91 10.55 -8.51
C LYS A 86 9.40 10.43 -8.36
N SER A 87 8.69 10.32 -9.48
CA SER A 87 7.23 10.19 -9.48
C SER A 87 6.81 8.73 -9.53
N ILE A 88 5.78 8.39 -8.75
CA ILE A 88 5.17 7.06 -8.76
C ILE A 88 4.13 7.00 -9.87
N THR A 89 4.21 5.96 -10.70
CA THR A 89 3.21 5.71 -11.74
C THR A 89 2.15 4.75 -11.26
N ASP A 90 2.54 3.72 -10.50
CA ASP A 90 1.64 2.65 -10.10
C ASP A 90 1.99 2.12 -8.70
N ILE A 91 0.95 1.75 -7.96
CA ILE A 91 1.07 1.03 -6.69
C ILE A 91 0.25 -0.25 -6.79
N ALA A 92 0.89 -1.37 -6.52
CA ALA A 92 0.23 -2.67 -6.43
C ALA A 92 0.40 -3.25 -5.03
N ILE A 93 -0.66 -3.83 -4.50
CA ILE A 93 -0.68 -4.53 -3.23
C ILE A 93 -1.24 -5.92 -3.47
N VAL A 94 -0.54 -6.92 -2.94
CA VAL A 94 -1.00 -8.30 -2.92
C VAL A 94 -1.06 -8.73 -1.47
N PHE A 95 -2.23 -9.15 -1.01
CA PHE A 95 -2.42 -9.65 0.34
C PHE A 95 -2.25 -11.17 0.36
N GLU A 96 -1.71 -11.69 1.44
CA GLU A 96 -1.56 -13.11 1.68
C GLU A 96 -2.87 -13.72 2.21
N GLY A 97 -3.18 -14.94 1.76
CA GLY A 97 -4.35 -15.68 2.21
C GLY A 97 -5.68 -15.06 1.78
N ARG A 98 -6.55 -14.73 2.75
CA ARG A 98 -7.94 -14.32 2.51
C ARG A 98 -8.11 -12.84 2.17
N GLY A 99 -7.03 -12.06 2.20
CA GLY A 99 -7.06 -10.63 1.89
C GLY A 99 -7.54 -9.72 3.03
N LEU A 100 -7.48 -8.42 2.78
CA LEU A 100 -7.85 -7.38 3.75
C LEU A 100 -9.34 -7.02 3.63
N GLY A 101 -10.03 -6.89 4.78
CA GLY A 101 -11.45 -6.52 4.84
C GLY A 101 -11.68 -5.02 4.67
N GLY A 102 -12.93 -4.62 4.46
CA GLY A 102 -13.31 -3.21 4.36
C GLY A 102 -13.01 -2.53 3.03
N HIS A 103 -12.73 -3.27 1.94
CA HIS A 103 -12.44 -2.66 0.65
C HIS A 103 -13.68 -2.00 0.01
N LYS A 104 -13.61 -0.68 -0.16
CA LYS A 104 -14.58 0.20 -0.84
C LYS A 104 -14.32 0.26 -2.34
N ALA A 105 -14.46 -0.84 -3.07
CA ALA A 105 -14.39 -0.77 -4.53
C ALA A 105 -15.55 0.09 -5.07
N ARG A 106 -15.26 1.22 -5.74
CA ARG A 106 -16.30 1.94 -6.50
C ARG A 106 -16.83 1.01 -7.60
N GLY A 107 -18.12 0.72 -7.60
CA GLY A 107 -18.81 0.06 -8.70
C GLY A 107 -19.04 -1.45 -8.60
N ARG A 108 -18.63 -2.13 -7.51
CA ARG A 108 -19.11 -3.50 -7.22
C ARG A 108 -20.04 -3.47 -6.02
N ILE A 109 -21.31 -3.75 -6.28
CA ILE A 109 -22.31 -4.00 -5.24
C ILE A 109 -21.80 -5.18 -4.41
N SER A 110 -21.25 -4.91 -3.23
CA SER A 110 -21.04 -5.96 -2.26
C SER A 110 -22.40 -6.46 -1.82
N ARG A 111 -22.66 -7.76 -1.95
CA ARG A 111 -23.92 -8.37 -1.49
C ARG A 111 -24.09 -8.25 0.04
N SER A 112 -22.99 -8.04 0.77
CA SER A 112 -22.96 -7.89 2.22
C SER A 112 -22.97 -6.42 2.61
N LYS A 113 -23.70 -6.05 3.67
CA LYS A 113 -23.58 -4.74 4.33
C LYS A 113 -22.48 -4.70 5.40
N ASP A 114 -21.95 -5.87 5.78
CA ASP A 114 -20.87 -6.01 6.74
C ASP A 114 -19.49 -5.90 6.04
N PRO A 115 -18.66 -4.87 6.37
CA PRO A 115 -17.33 -4.68 5.81
C PRO A 115 -16.34 -5.80 6.08
N ALA A 116 -16.56 -6.63 7.11
CA ALA A 116 -15.75 -7.83 7.35
C ALA A 116 -15.81 -8.82 6.19
N ASN A 117 -16.88 -8.79 5.39
CA ASN A 117 -17.05 -9.63 4.22
C ASN A 117 -16.54 -8.97 2.92
N TRP A 118 -16.06 -7.73 2.97
CA TRP A 118 -15.57 -6.98 1.79
C TRP A 118 -14.07 -7.18 1.64
N LYS A 119 -13.67 -8.39 1.28
CA LYS A 119 -12.26 -8.78 1.19
C LYS A 119 -11.66 -8.40 -0.17
N SER A 120 -10.46 -7.83 -0.16
CA SER A 120 -9.61 -7.70 -1.35
C SER A 120 -8.36 -8.54 -1.16
N THR A 121 -8.08 -9.43 -2.10
CA THR A 121 -6.84 -10.22 -2.14
C THR A 121 -5.71 -9.49 -2.86
N SER A 122 -6.05 -8.52 -3.72
CA SER A 122 -5.09 -7.61 -4.32
C SER A 122 -5.74 -6.27 -4.68
N LEU A 123 -4.92 -5.27 -4.95
CA LEU A 123 -5.34 -3.95 -5.42
C LEU A 123 -4.20 -3.34 -6.22
N ALA A 124 -4.50 -2.74 -7.37
CA ALA A 124 -3.57 -1.91 -8.11
C ALA A 124 -4.19 -0.53 -8.38
N VAL A 125 -3.36 0.50 -8.33
CA VAL A 125 -3.76 1.88 -8.61
C VAL A 125 -2.69 2.55 -9.45
N THR A 126 -3.10 2.99 -10.62
CA THR A 126 -2.32 3.95 -11.42
C THR A 126 -2.48 5.32 -10.79
N VAL A 127 -1.36 5.95 -10.47
CA VAL A 127 -1.23 7.23 -9.78
C VAL A 127 -1.10 8.39 -10.77
N VAL A 128 -0.68 8.11 -12.01
CA VAL A 128 -0.36 9.11 -13.04
C VAL A 128 -1.43 10.21 -13.14
N GLU A 129 -0.99 11.45 -12.90
CA GLU A 129 -1.69 12.69 -13.24
C GLU A 129 -1.44 13.07 -14.70
#